data_AF-A0A2R4MJ61-F1
#
_entry.id   AF-A0A2R4MJ61-F1
#
_cell.length_a   1.000
_cell.length_b   1.000
_cell.length_c   1.000
_cell.angle_alpha   90.00
_cell.angle_beta   90.00
_cell.angle_gamma   90.00
#
_symmetry.space_group_name_H-M   'P 1'
#
loop_
_entity.id
_entity.type
_entity.pdbx_description
1 polymer ?
#
loop_
_entity_poly.entity_id
_entity_poly.type
_entity_poly.pdbx_seq_one_letter_code
_entity_poly.pdbx_strand_id
1 'polypeptide(L)'
;MKKAYWIGGAFLGLWAAVMINVATLNFFGLLDPAPKTLIIDANKVVKIFIEERGNNFSDEQLKNAILVFDEIVTAQANRIHQETGNVIVNGNHILAGGQDVSDEFAQRVIEQWDLIQ
;
A
#
# COMPACT_ATOMS: atom_id res chain seq x y z
N MET A 1 39.45 24.95 -28.87
CA MET A 1 39.68 23.91 -27.84
C MET A 1 39.41 24.40 -26.42
N LYS A 2 40.12 25.39 -25.86
CA LYS A 2 39.88 25.87 -24.47
C LYS A 2 38.42 26.26 -24.14
N LYS A 3 37.72 26.99 -25.02
CA LYS A 3 36.31 27.39 -24.82
C LYS A 3 35.34 26.19 -24.77
N ALA A 4 35.61 25.14 -25.54
CA ALA A 4 34.79 23.93 -25.55
C ALA A 4 34.91 23.14 -24.23
N TYR A 5 36.11 23.12 -23.62
CA TYR A 5 36.30 22.54 -22.30
C TYR A 5 35.57 23.33 -21.20
N TRP A 6 35.56 24.66 -21.28
CA TRP A 6 34.81 25.50 -20.34
C TRP A 6 33.30 25.31 -20.46
N ILE A 7 32.76 25.25 -21.69
CA ILE A 7 31.34 25.00 -21.93
C ILE A 7 30.96 23.58 -21.46
N GLY A 8 31.77 22.57 -21.79
CA GLY A 8 31.55 21.20 -21.33
C GLY A 8 31.62 21.06 -19.81
N GLY A 9 32.58 21.72 -19.16
CA GLY A 9 32.71 21.75 -17.71
C GLY A 9 31.54 22.46 -17.02
N ALA A 10 31.08 23.59 -17.56
CA ALA A 10 29.91 24.29 -17.05
C ALA A 10 28.63 23.46 -17.19
N PHE A 11 28.46 22.76 -18.32
CA PHE A 11 27.34 21.86 -18.55
C PHE A 11 27.35 20.67 -17.59
N LEU A 12 28.51 20.01 -17.41
CA LEU A 12 28.65 18.91 -16.45
C LEU A 12 28.42 19.38 -15.00
N GLY A 13 28.93 20.56 -14.63
CA GLY A 13 28.71 21.14 -13.31
C GLY A 13 27.24 21.45 -13.05
N LEU A 14 26.53 21.98 -14.04
CA LEU A 14 25.09 22.21 -13.95
C LEU A 14 24.32 20.90 -13.76
N TRP A 15 24.61 19.87 -14.55
CA TRP A 15 23.96 18.57 -14.42
C TRP A 15 24.26 17.91 -13.08
N ALA A 16 25.49 18.00 -12.58
CA ALA A 16 25.84 17.50 -11.26
C ALA A 16 25.02 18.21 -10.16
N ALA A 17 24.89 19.55 -10.24
CA ALA A 17 24.06 20.31 -9.31
C ALA A 17 22.58 19.91 -9.40
N VAL A 18 22.03 19.73 -10.59
CA VAL A 18 20.64 19.26 -10.77
C VAL A 18 20.44 17.88 -10.16
N MET A 19 21.34 16.93 -10.45
CA MET A 19 21.28 15.57 -9.92
C MET A 19 21.36 15.54 -8.40
N ILE A 20 22.22 16.36 -7.79
CA ILE A 20 22.30 16.50 -6.34
C ILE A 20 20.97 17.00 -5.78
N ASN A 21 20.37 18.03 -6.38
CA ASN A 21 19.09 18.55 -5.90
C ASN A 21 17.96 17.52 -6.05
N VAL A 22 17.86 16.82 -7.18
CA VAL A 22 16.87 15.76 -7.38
C VAL A 22 17.07 14.61 -6.37
N ALA A 23 18.32 14.18 -6.16
CA ALA A 23 18.64 13.15 -5.17
C ALA A 23 18.28 13.60 -3.74
N THR A 24 18.53 14.86 -3.40
CA THR A 24 18.14 15.44 -2.10
C THR A 24 16.62 15.50 -1.95
N LEU A 25 15.88 15.98 -2.97
CA LEU A 25 14.42 16.03 -2.93
C LEU A 25 13.82 14.63 -2.80
N ASN A 26 14.37 13.66 -3.51
CA ASN A 26 13.99 12.26 -3.44
C ASN A 26 14.27 11.66 -2.04
N PHE A 27 15.45 11.95 -1.47
CA PHE A 27 15.82 11.47 -0.14
C PHE A 27 14.87 11.96 0.96
N PHE A 28 14.34 13.18 0.81
CA PHE A 28 13.36 13.75 1.74
C PHE A 28 11.90 13.40 1.39
N GLY A 29 11.65 12.54 0.38
CA GLY A 29 10.30 12.15 -0.03
C GLY A 29 9.47 13.29 -0.64
N LEU A 30 10.10 14.41 -1.02
CA LEU A 30 9.40 15.58 -1.61
C LEU A 30 8.94 15.32 -3.05
N LEU A 31 9.43 14.24 -3.67
CA LEU A 31 9.01 13.78 -4.99
C LEU A 31 8.00 12.62 -4.92
N ASP A 32 7.68 12.12 -3.73
CA ASP A 32 6.74 11.03 -3.58
C ASP A 32 5.31 11.50 -3.90
N PRO A 33 4.50 10.66 -4.57
CA PRO A 33 3.11 11.00 -4.81
C PRO A 33 2.36 11.16 -3.48
N ALA A 34 1.43 12.11 -3.44
CA ALA A 34 0.62 12.33 -2.24
C ALA A 34 -0.11 11.04 -1.81
N PRO A 35 -0.17 10.74 -0.50
CA PRO A 35 -0.89 9.58 -0.01
C PRO A 35 -2.34 9.59 -0.47
N LYS A 36 -2.83 8.44 -0.89
CA LYS A 36 -4.21 8.25 -1.33
C LYS A 36 -5.06 7.74 -0.17
N THR A 37 -6.35 8.05 -0.23
CA THR A 37 -7.35 7.40 0.63
C THR A 37 -7.82 6.12 -0.05
N LEU A 38 -7.57 5.00 0.61
CA LEU A 38 -8.01 3.68 0.19
C LEU A 38 -9.28 3.32 0.98
N ILE A 39 -10.30 2.87 0.28
CA ILE A 39 -11.57 2.48 0.88
C ILE A 39 -11.68 0.96 0.81
N ILE A 40 -12.04 0.38 1.95
CA ILE A 40 -12.21 -1.07 2.12
C ILE A 40 -13.60 -1.30 2.71
N ASP A 41 -14.41 -2.15 2.09
CA ASP A 41 -15.64 -2.66 2.69
C ASP A 41 -15.32 -3.92 3.48
N ALA A 42 -15.29 -3.80 4.82
CA ALA A 42 -14.99 -4.92 5.70
C ALA A 42 -15.98 -6.10 5.53
N ASN A 43 -17.25 -5.84 5.21
CA ASN A 43 -18.23 -6.91 5.01
C ASN A 43 -17.88 -7.71 3.76
N LYS A 44 -17.43 -7.03 2.70
CA LYS A 44 -16.98 -7.66 1.46
C LYS A 44 -15.74 -8.53 1.71
N VAL A 45 -14.75 -8.03 2.43
CA VAL A 45 -13.53 -8.78 2.78
C VAL A 45 -13.87 -10.04 3.60
N VAL A 46 -14.71 -9.91 4.63
CA VAL A 46 -15.17 -11.05 5.45
C VAL A 46 -15.93 -12.06 4.60
N LYS A 47 -16.83 -11.59 3.73
CA LYS A 47 -17.60 -12.46 2.84
C LYS A 47 -16.69 -13.29 1.93
N ILE A 48 -15.71 -12.65 1.28
CA ILE A 48 -14.74 -13.34 0.42
C ILE A 48 -13.95 -14.39 1.22
N PHE A 49 -13.52 -14.06 2.44
CA PHE A 49 -12.83 -15.03 3.30
C PHE A 49 -13.69 -16.26 3.64
N ILE A 50 -14.97 -16.05 4.00
CA ILE A 50 -15.88 -17.16 4.32
C ILE A 50 -16.12 -18.03 3.08
N GLU A 51 -16.34 -17.40 1.92
CA GLU A 51 -16.55 -18.10 0.65
C GLU A 51 -15.32 -18.94 0.24
N GLU A 52 -14.11 -18.45 0.48
CA GLU A 52 -12.88 -19.13 0.07
C GLU A 52 -12.33 -20.15 1.07
N ARG A 53 -12.46 -19.92 2.38
CA ARG A 53 -11.85 -20.75 3.43
C ARG A 53 -12.84 -21.19 4.49
N GLY A 54 -13.90 -20.44 4.73
CA GLY A 54 -14.87 -20.69 5.80
C GLY A 54 -15.90 -21.80 5.52
N ASN A 55 -16.14 -22.19 4.26
CA ASN A 55 -17.18 -23.15 3.88
C ASN A 55 -17.09 -24.54 4.57
N ASN A 56 -15.91 -24.93 5.04
CA ASN A 56 -15.68 -26.23 5.68
C ASN A 56 -15.46 -26.12 7.20
N PHE A 57 -15.56 -24.92 7.78
CA PHE A 57 -15.37 -24.72 9.21
C PHE A 57 -16.64 -25.10 9.97
N SER A 58 -16.47 -25.80 11.09
CA SER A 58 -17.50 -25.85 12.12
C SER A 58 -17.66 -24.47 12.78
N ASP A 59 -18.79 -24.24 13.47
CA ASP A 59 -19.04 -22.97 14.16
C ASP A 59 -17.92 -22.58 15.13
N GLU A 60 -17.33 -23.56 15.82
CA GLU A 60 -16.23 -23.35 16.75
C GLU A 60 -14.92 -23.00 16.02
N GLN A 61 -14.65 -23.66 14.89
CA GLN A 61 -13.50 -23.33 14.02
C GLN A 61 -13.65 -21.94 13.42
N LEU A 62 -14.86 -21.57 12.97
CA LEU A 62 -15.14 -20.27 12.39
C LEU A 62 -14.93 -19.15 13.42
N LYS A 63 -15.37 -19.34 14.66
CA LYS A 63 -15.16 -18.38 15.74
C LYS A 63 -13.68 -18.11 16.00
N ASN A 64 -12.86 -19.15 16.04
CA ASN A 64 -11.41 -19.01 16.21
C ASN A 64 -10.76 -18.41 14.97
N ALA A 65 -11.21 -18.78 13.78
CA ALA A 65 -10.70 -18.26 12.52
C ALA A 65 -10.96 -16.77 12.36
N ILE A 66 -12.12 -16.26 12.80
CA ILE A 66 -12.45 -14.84 12.76
C ILE A 66 -11.44 -14.00 13.58
N LEU A 67 -10.98 -14.51 14.73
CA LEU A 67 -10.00 -13.78 15.57
C LEU A 67 -8.66 -13.64 14.83
N VAL A 68 -8.16 -14.74 14.28
CA VAL A 68 -6.91 -14.75 13.51
C VAL A 68 -7.04 -13.91 12.23
N PHE A 69 -8.21 -13.97 11.59
CA PHE A 69 -8.52 -13.15 10.42
C PHE A 69 -8.48 -11.65 10.75
N ASP A 70 -9.09 -11.22 11.86
CA ASP A 70 -9.09 -9.83 12.30
C ASP A 70 -7.67 -9.29 12.59
N GLU A 71 -6.82 -10.13 13.19
CA GLU A 71 -5.40 -9.82 13.38
C GLU A 71 -4.68 -9.62 12.05
N ILE A 72 -4.92 -10.49 11.07
CA ILE A 72 -4.31 -10.37 9.73
C ILE A 72 -4.81 -9.12 9.01
N VAL A 73 -6.11 -8.84 9.03
CA VAL A 73 -6.69 -7.62 8.45
C VAL A 73 -6.05 -6.37 9.04
N THR A 74 -5.93 -6.30 10.36
CA THR A 74 -5.31 -5.18 11.07
C THR A 74 -3.83 -5.06 10.72
N ALA A 75 -3.09 -6.18 10.67
CA ALA A 75 -1.69 -6.20 10.29
C ALA A 75 -1.46 -5.72 8.85
N GLN A 76 -2.30 -6.16 7.90
CA GLN A 76 -2.22 -5.73 6.51
C GLN A 76 -2.56 -4.25 6.34
N ALA A 77 -3.57 -3.76 7.06
CA ALA A 77 -3.91 -2.33 7.03
C ALA A 77 -2.76 -1.46 7.57
N ASN A 78 -2.18 -1.86 8.71
CA ASN A 78 -1.02 -1.18 9.29
C ASN A 78 0.19 -1.21 8.37
N ARG A 79 0.44 -2.35 7.72
CA ARG A 79 1.53 -2.51 6.77
C ARG A 79 1.40 -1.56 5.59
N ILE A 80 0.21 -1.48 4.98
CA ILE A 80 -0.05 -0.54 3.88
C ILE A 80 0.19 0.90 4.33
N HIS A 81 -0.29 1.27 5.51
CA HIS A 81 -0.08 2.61 6.05
C HIS A 81 1.41 2.92 6.25
N GLN A 82 2.18 1.98 6.81
CA GLN A 82 3.62 2.15 7.04
C GLN A 82 4.44 2.20 5.74
N GLU A 83 4.10 1.37 4.75
CA GLU A 83 4.85 1.28 3.49
C GLU A 83 4.54 2.44 2.53
N THR A 84 3.31 2.95 2.54
CA THR A 84 2.84 3.90 1.51
C THR A 84 2.37 5.24 2.06
N GLY A 85 2.20 5.37 3.37
CA GLY A 85 1.54 6.52 3.99
C GLY A 85 0.04 6.62 3.70
N ASN A 86 -0.53 5.72 2.90
CA ASN A 86 -1.94 5.74 2.52
C ASN A 86 -2.84 5.59 3.76
N VAL A 87 -3.98 6.27 3.73
CA VAL A 87 -5.00 6.15 4.79
C VAL A 87 -6.04 5.15 4.34
N ILE A 88 -6.25 4.12 5.15
CA ILE A 88 -7.30 3.12 4.94
C ILE A 88 -8.54 3.53 5.73
N VAL A 89 -9.67 3.55 5.04
CA VAL A 89 -10.98 3.86 5.64
C VAL A 89 -11.91 2.69 5.38
N ASN A 90 -12.51 2.16 6.45
CA ASN A 90 -13.62 1.23 6.31
C ASN A 90 -14.85 2.02 5.84
N GLY A 91 -15.33 1.76 4.64
CA GLY A 91 -16.38 2.55 4.02
C GLY A 91 -17.33 1.69 3.20
N ASN A 92 -18.62 1.81 3.50
CA ASN A 92 -19.69 1.19 2.71
C ASN A 92 -19.97 1.95 1.41
N HIS A 93 -19.46 3.17 1.28
CA HIS A 93 -19.69 4.07 0.15
C HIS A 93 -18.41 4.82 -0.19
N ILE A 94 -18.12 4.92 -1.49
CA ILE A 94 -16.97 5.68 -2.00
C ILE A 94 -17.43 7.10 -2.30
N LEU A 95 -16.86 8.07 -1.59
CA LEU A 95 -16.98 9.48 -1.93
C LEU A 95 -15.82 9.89 -2.84
N ALA A 96 -15.99 10.98 -3.59
CA ALA A 96 -15.04 11.43 -4.61
C ALA A 96 -13.60 11.49 -4.07
N GLY A 97 -12.69 10.78 -4.75
CA GLY A 97 -11.26 10.72 -4.41
C GLY A 97 -10.80 9.45 -3.67
N GLY A 98 -11.72 8.63 -3.17
CA GLY A 98 -11.39 7.32 -2.61
C GLY A 98 -11.24 6.24 -3.69
N GLN A 99 -10.23 5.38 -3.55
CA GLN A 99 -10.07 4.19 -4.39
C GLN A 99 -10.60 2.97 -3.63
N ASP A 100 -11.58 2.25 -4.22
CA ASP A 100 -11.95 0.92 -3.73
C ASP A 100 -10.79 -0.03 -3.96
N VAL A 101 -10.36 -0.70 -2.90
CA VAL A 101 -9.36 -1.78 -2.97
C VAL A 101 -9.82 -3.02 -2.21
N SER A 102 -11.13 -3.17 -1.99
CA SER A 102 -11.69 -4.22 -1.14
C SER A 102 -11.33 -5.62 -1.64
N ASP A 103 -11.37 -5.84 -2.97
CA ASP A 103 -11.07 -7.14 -3.58
C ASP A 103 -9.57 -7.46 -3.47
N GLU A 104 -8.71 -6.53 -3.87
CA GLU A 104 -7.26 -6.71 -3.78
C GLU A 104 -6.80 -6.86 -2.33
N PHE A 105 -7.42 -6.14 -1.40
CA PHE A 105 -7.13 -6.26 0.02
C PHE A 105 -7.57 -7.61 0.59
N ALA A 106 -8.77 -8.09 0.23
CA ALA A 106 -9.24 -9.42 0.62
C ALA A 106 -8.31 -10.52 0.14
N GLN A 107 -7.85 -10.44 -1.11
CA GLN A 107 -6.89 -11.37 -1.67
C GLN A 107 -5.58 -11.41 -0.85
N ARG A 108 -5.02 -10.25 -0.49
CA ARG A 108 -3.80 -10.18 0.35
C ARG A 108 -4.00 -10.76 1.75
N VAL A 109 -5.18 -10.56 2.33
CA VAL A 109 -5.53 -11.14 3.63
C VAL A 109 -5.60 -12.66 3.54
N ILE A 110 -6.20 -13.20 2.48
CA ILE A 110 -6.27 -14.65 2.23
C ILE A 110 -4.89 -15.23 1.97
N GLU A 111 -4.07 -14.59 1.16
CA GLU A 111 -2.68 -15.01 0.92
C GLU A 111 -1.89 -15.06 2.23
N GLN A 112 -2.05 -14.06 3.10
CA GLN A 112 -1.39 -14.06 4.40
C GLN A 112 -1.93 -15.14 5.34
N TRP A 113 -3.24 -15.42 5.29
CA TRP A 113 -3.87 -16.50 6.02
C TRP A 113 -3.30 -17.86 5.61
N ASP A 114 -3.19 -18.12 4.31
CA ASP A 114 -2.68 -19.37 3.76
C ASP A 114 -1.19 -19.61 4.08
N LEU A 115 -0.43 -18.57 4.41
CA LEU A 115 0.95 -18.69 4.89
C LEU A 115 1.05 -19.10 6.36
N ILE A 116 -0.01 -18.90 7.14
CA ILE A 116 -0.02 -19.12 8.60
C ILE A 116 -0.69 -20.45 8.97
N GLN A 117 -1.62 -20.95 8.15
CA GLN A 117 -2.29 -22.25 8.33
C GLN A 117 -1.49 -23.41 7.74
#